data_AF-A0A964NUQ1-F1
#
_entry.id   AF-A0A964NUQ1-F1
#
_cell.length_a   1.000
_cell.length_b   1.000
_cell.length_c   1.000
_cell.angle_alpha   90.00
_cell.angle_beta   90.00
_cell.angle_gamma   90.00
#
_symmetry.space_group_name_H-M   'P 1'
#
loop_
_entity.id
_entity.type
_entity.pdbx_description
1 polymer ?
#
loop_
_entity_poly.entity_id
_entity_poly.type
_entity_poly.pdbx_seq_one_letter_code
_entity_poly.pdbx_strand_id
1 'polypeptide(L)'
;MRNREATLAERKETALKAKQAQLERARAKAPSNDPKFAERQADRKAVAEARDKRIAERKAAKLAEAEQLATQRVADEAARAIAAKAEQEANIKAAVEKKAQDIARAAEQKEARDAKYAARKARKK
;
A
#
# COMPACT_ATOMS: atom_id res chain seq x y z
N MET A 1 -61.95 33.39 -17.52
CA MET A 1 -61.32 34.25 -18.54
C MET A 1 -60.49 33.36 -19.46
N ARG A 2 -60.68 33.41 -20.78
CA ARG A 2 -59.94 32.55 -21.72
C ARG A 2 -58.51 33.07 -21.84
N ASN A 3 -57.53 32.23 -21.50
CA ASN A 3 -56.12 32.51 -21.74
C ASN A 3 -55.90 32.57 -23.26
N ARG A 4 -55.61 33.75 -23.79
CA ARG A 4 -55.28 33.92 -25.20
C ARG A 4 -53.86 33.38 -25.40
N GLU A 5 -53.70 32.36 -26.23
CA GLU A 5 -52.39 31.81 -26.54
C GLU A 5 -51.57 32.84 -27.32
N ALA A 6 -50.33 33.08 -26.86
CA ALA A 6 -49.43 34.02 -27.51
C ALA A 6 -49.14 33.57 -28.95
N THR A 7 -49.24 34.51 -29.90
CA THR A 7 -48.99 34.25 -31.32
C THR A 7 -47.52 33.89 -31.56
N LEU A 8 -47.20 33.24 -32.69
CA LEU A 8 -45.82 32.87 -33.03
C LEU A 8 -44.88 34.10 -33.05
N ALA A 9 -45.38 35.26 -33.51
CA ALA A 9 -44.63 36.51 -33.52
C ALA A 9 -44.29 36.98 -32.09
N GLU A 10 -45.28 36.98 -31.19
CA GLU A 10 -45.08 37.33 -29.77
C GLU A 10 -44.10 36.39 -29.07
N ARG A 11 -44.16 35.09 -29.37
CA ARG A 11 -43.21 34.10 -28.83
C ARG A 11 -41.77 34.35 -29.32
N LYS A 12 -41.59 34.77 -30.58
CA LYS A 12 -40.27 35.12 -31.12
C LYS A 12 -39.72 36.40 -30.50
N GLU A 13 -40.54 37.45 -30.37
CA GLU A 13 -40.11 38.70 -29.73
C GLU A 13 -39.74 38.51 -28.26
N THR A 14 -40.53 37.75 -27.51
CA THR A 14 -40.24 37.45 -26.10
C THR A 14 -38.94 36.67 -25.95
N ALA A 15 -38.68 35.69 -26.83
CA ALA A 15 -37.41 34.97 -26.86
C ALA A 15 -36.21 35.87 -27.20
N LEU A 16 -36.36 36.80 -28.16
CA LEU A 16 -35.32 37.76 -28.51
C LEU A 16 -35.01 38.72 -27.36
N LYS A 17 -36.05 39.28 -26.72
CA LYS A 17 -35.90 40.15 -25.55
C LYS A 17 -35.25 39.41 -24.38
N ALA A 18 -35.63 38.16 -24.13
CA ALA A 18 -35.00 37.33 -23.10
C ALA A 18 -33.51 37.09 -23.39
N LYS A 19 -33.14 36.81 -24.64
CA LYS A 19 -31.74 36.62 -25.05
C LYS A 19 -30.92 37.90 -24.94
N GLN A 20 -31.49 39.04 -25.33
CA GLN A 20 -30.86 40.36 -25.14
C GLN A 20 -30.62 40.63 -23.66
N ALA A 21 -31.62 40.44 -22.80
CA ALA A 21 -31.48 40.61 -21.35
C ALA A 21 -30.42 39.67 -20.75
N GLN A 22 -30.29 38.43 -21.25
CA GLN A 22 -29.25 37.50 -20.80
C GLN A 22 -27.85 37.98 -21.20
N LEU A 23 -27.68 38.47 -22.43
CA LEU A 23 -26.40 39.00 -22.91
C LEU A 23 -26.00 40.28 -22.17
N GLU A 24 -26.94 41.15 -21.86
CA GLU A 24 -26.71 42.36 -21.06
C GLU A 24 -26.28 42.01 -19.64
N ARG A 25 -26.94 41.04 -18.99
CA ARG A 25 -26.53 40.55 -17.67
C ARG A 25 -25.13 39.93 -17.70
N ALA A 26 -24.79 39.19 -18.75
CA ALA A 26 -23.47 38.60 -18.91
C ALA A 26 -22.39 39.67 -19.12
N ARG A 27 -22.67 40.70 -19.94
CA ARG A 27 -21.80 41.86 -20.12
C ARG A 27 -21.61 42.64 -18.84
N ALA A 28 -22.67 42.89 -18.07
CA ALA A 28 -22.57 43.57 -16.78
C ALA A 28 -21.68 42.81 -15.78
N LYS A 29 -21.72 41.48 -15.80
CA LYS A 29 -20.88 40.60 -14.97
C LYS A 29 -19.53 40.23 -15.62
N ALA A 30 -19.19 40.85 -16.75
CA ALA A 30 -17.95 40.54 -17.44
C ALA A 30 -16.75 40.85 -16.52
N PRO A 31 -15.69 40.01 -16.55
CA PRO A 31 -14.50 40.21 -15.74
C PRO A 31 -13.84 41.58 -15.93
N SER A 32 -13.97 42.17 -17.12
CA SER A 32 -13.47 43.51 -17.47
C SER A 32 -14.11 44.64 -16.65
N ASN A 33 -15.29 44.41 -16.11
CA ASN A 33 -16.05 45.41 -15.36
C ASN A 33 -15.85 45.31 -13.85
N ASP A 34 -15.14 44.28 -13.37
CA ASP A 34 -14.83 44.11 -11.96
C ASP A 34 -13.34 44.43 -11.70
N PRO A 35 -13.03 45.56 -11.04
CA PRO A 35 -11.66 45.97 -10.79
C PRO A 35 -10.89 44.99 -9.90
N LYS A 36 -11.58 44.19 -9.08
CA LYS A 36 -10.96 43.19 -8.19
C LYS A 36 -10.82 41.82 -8.85
N PHE A 37 -11.28 41.63 -10.09
CA PHE A 37 -11.19 40.33 -10.77
C PHE A 37 -9.73 39.92 -10.99
N ALA A 38 -8.87 40.86 -11.43
CA ALA A 38 -7.46 40.61 -11.65
C ALA A 38 -6.75 40.18 -10.35
N GLU A 39 -7.02 40.88 -9.23
CA GLU A 39 -6.49 40.54 -7.91
C GLU A 39 -6.92 39.13 -7.48
N ARG A 40 -8.22 38.81 -7.54
CA ARG A 40 -8.71 37.46 -7.18
C ARG A 40 -8.14 36.37 -8.09
N GLN A 41 -7.89 36.66 -9.35
CA GLN A 41 -7.27 35.69 -10.25
C GLN A 41 -5.80 35.47 -9.88
N ALA A 42 -5.06 36.54 -9.55
CA ALA A 42 -3.68 36.46 -9.07
C ALA A 42 -3.60 35.66 -7.77
N ASP A 43 -4.47 35.92 -6.81
CA ASP A 43 -4.54 35.18 -5.54
C ASP A 43 -4.79 33.68 -5.77
N ARG A 44 -5.77 33.35 -6.62
CA ARG A 44 -6.06 31.95 -6.95
C ARG A 44 -4.88 31.25 -7.63
N LYS A 45 -4.18 31.94 -8.53
CA LYS A 45 -2.98 31.42 -9.19
C LYS A 45 -1.86 31.18 -8.18
N ALA A 46 -1.59 32.14 -7.30
CA ALA A 46 -0.58 31.99 -6.26
C ALA A 46 -0.88 30.82 -5.32
N VAL A 47 -2.15 30.66 -4.92
CA VAL A 47 -2.59 29.52 -4.09
C VAL A 47 -2.47 28.19 -4.84
N ALA A 48 -2.82 28.15 -6.13
CA ALA A 48 -2.67 26.96 -6.96
C ALA A 48 -1.20 26.55 -7.10
N GLU A 49 -0.32 27.49 -7.43
CA GLU A 49 1.12 27.26 -7.54
C GLU A 49 1.72 26.76 -6.21
N ALA A 50 1.35 27.38 -5.08
CA ALA A 50 1.80 26.93 -3.76
C ALA A 50 1.26 25.53 -3.40
N ARG A 51 0.06 25.18 -3.87
CA ARG A 51 -0.49 23.83 -3.70
C ARG A 51 0.25 22.82 -4.56
N ASP A 52 0.53 23.15 -5.82
CA ASP A 52 1.23 22.28 -6.76
C ASP A 52 2.66 22.00 -6.31
N LYS A 53 3.38 23.01 -5.82
CA LYS A 53 4.71 22.84 -5.19
C LYS A 53 4.65 21.85 -4.02
N ARG A 54 3.73 22.05 -3.08
CA ARG A 54 3.56 21.13 -1.93
C ARG A 54 3.14 19.72 -2.33
N ILE A 55 2.44 19.54 -3.45
CA ILE A 55 2.08 18.22 -3.97
C ILE A 55 3.30 17.57 -4.62
N ALA A 56 4.06 18.32 -5.42
CA ALA A 56 5.29 17.84 -6.06
C ALA A 56 6.32 17.39 -5.02
N GLU A 57 6.57 18.20 -3.99
CA GLU A 57 7.46 17.85 -2.87
C GLU A 57 6.99 16.59 -2.14
N ARG A 58 5.70 16.50 -1.81
CA ARG A 58 5.15 15.30 -1.15
C ARG A 58 5.23 14.05 -2.03
N LYS A 59 5.05 14.18 -3.34
CA LYS A 59 5.20 13.05 -4.28
C LYS A 59 6.65 12.60 -4.35
N ALA A 60 7.59 13.53 -4.47
CA ALA A 60 9.02 13.21 -4.48
C ALA A 60 9.46 12.51 -3.18
N ALA A 61 9.04 13.03 -2.02
CA ALA A 61 9.33 12.41 -0.72
C ALA A 61 8.76 11.00 -0.61
N LYS A 62 7.50 10.79 -1.03
CA LYS A 62 6.86 9.46 -1.02
C LYS A 62 7.54 8.46 -1.94
N LEU A 63 8.00 8.90 -3.12
CA LEU A 63 8.73 8.02 -4.04
C LEU A 63 10.07 7.60 -3.43
N ALA A 64 10.82 8.54 -2.87
CA ALA A 64 12.09 8.24 -2.19
C ALA A 64 11.88 7.29 -1.00
N GLU A 65 10.85 7.51 -0.18
CA GLU A 65 10.51 6.61 0.94
C GLU A 65 10.10 5.22 0.46
N ALA A 66 9.30 5.13 -0.61
CA ALA A 66 8.89 3.85 -1.18
C ALA A 66 10.08 3.05 -1.73
N GLU A 67 11.04 3.71 -2.37
CA GLU A 67 12.28 3.08 -2.85
C GLU A 67 13.14 2.57 -1.69
N GLN A 68 13.30 3.37 -0.63
CA GLN A 68 14.01 2.94 0.58
C GLN A 68 13.32 1.76 1.26
N LEU A 69 12.00 1.79 1.39
CA LEU A 69 11.26 0.70 2.02
C LEU A 69 11.32 -0.58 1.16
N ALA A 70 11.27 -0.46 -0.17
CA ALA A 70 11.39 -1.61 -1.06
C ALA A 70 12.77 -2.27 -0.94
N THR A 71 13.85 -1.48 -0.91
CA THR A 71 15.22 -2.00 -0.73
C THR A 71 15.42 -2.65 0.63
N GLN A 72 14.90 -2.04 1.71
CA GLN A 72 14.93 -2.62 3.06
C GLN A 72 14.16 -3.95 3.13
N ARG A 73 12.97 -4.02 2.53
CA ARG A 73 12.17 -5.26 2.52
C ARG A 73 12.89 -6.40 1.83
N VAL A 74 13.54 -6.14 0.69
CA VAL A 74 14.32 -7.17 -0.01
C VAL A 74 15.49 -7.67 0.84
N ALA A 75 16.19 -6.75 1.53
CA ALA A 75 17.28 -7.13 2.43
C ALA A 75 16.78 -7.94 3.63
N ASP A 76 15.67 -7.53 4.26
CA ASP A 76 15.07 -8.23 5.39
C ASP A 76 14.56 -9.62 5.01
N GLU A 77 13.91 -9.76 3.85
CA GLU A 77 13.45 -11.05 3.33
C GLU A 77 14.62 -11.98 3.03
N ALA A 78 15.70 -11.47 2.44
CA ALA A 78 16.92 -12.24 2.21
C ALA A 78 17.56 -12.70 3.54
N ALA A 79 17.65 -11.81 4.54
CA ALA A 79 18.16 -12.14 5.86
C ALA A 79 17.31 -13.21 6.56
N ARG A 80 15.98 -13.10 6.49
CA ARG A 80 15.05 -14.10 7.03
C ARG A 80 15.19 -15.45 6.33
N ALA A 81 15.34 -15.46 5.01
CA ALA A 81 15.53 -16.69 4.25
C ALA A 81 16.85 -17.39 4.62
N ILE A 82 17.93 -16.64 4.84
CA ILE A 82 19.22 -17.18 5.29
C ILE A 82 19.08 -17.74 6.71
N ALA A 83 18.46 -17.00 7.63
CA ALA A 83 18.25 -17.45 9.01
C ALA A 83 17.40 -18.74 9.07
N ALA A 84 16.32 -18.79 8.29
CA ALA A 84 15.45 -19.97 8.23
C ALA A 84 16.20 -21.20 7.69
N LYS A 85 17.05 -21.04 6.67
CA LYS A 85 17.89 -22.13 6.16
C LYS A 85 18.90 -22.61 7.21
N ALA A 86 19.58 -21.68 7.88
CA ALA A 86 20.53 -22.03 8.94
C ALA A 86 19.86 -22.77 10.09
N GLU A 87 18.65 -22.36 10.49
CA GLU A 87 17.86 -23.05 11.52
C GLU A 87 17.43 -24.46 11.07
N GLN A 88 16.98 -24.60 9.83
CA GLN A 88 16.64 -25.92 9.26
C GLN A 88 17.84 -26.86 9.24
N GLU A 89 19.01 -26.37 8.81
CA GLU A 89 20.25 -27.16 8.81
C GLU A 89 20.68 -27.55 10.23
N ALA A 90 20.58 -26.64 11.19
CA ALA A 90 20.88 -26.92 12.60
C ALA A 90 19.93 -27.98 13.17
N ASN A 91 18.64 -27.89 12.87
CA ASN A 91 17.63 -28.85 13.30
C ASN A 91 17.86 -30.24 12.70
N ILE A 92 18.25 -30.31 11.41
CA ILE A 92 18.60 -31.57 10.75
C ILE A 92 19.84 -32.19 11.41
N LYS A 93 20.89 -31.41 11.66
CA LYS A 93 22.12 -31.89 12.33
C LYS A 93 21.80 -32.41 13.73
N ALA A 94 21.06 -31.65 14.52
CA ALA A 94 20.65 -32.06 15.87
C ALA A 94 19.80 -33.35 15.85
N ALA A 95 18.92 -33.52 14.85
CA ALA A 95 18.13 -34.74 14.71
C ALA A 95 18.99 -35.97 14.35
N VAL A 96 19.99 -35.79 13.48
CA VAL A 96 20.94 -36.85 13.12
C VAL A 96 21.78 -37.24 14.33
N GLU A 97 22.32 -36.26 15.06
CA GLU A 97 23.11 -36.49 16.27
C GLU A 97 22.31 -37.23 17.35
N LYS A 98 21.06 -36.81 17.61
CA LYS A 98 20.18 -37.51 18.55
C LYS A 98 19.94 -38.96 18.16
N LYS A 99 19.64 -39.22 16.88
CA LYS A 99 19.48 -40.60 16.38
C LYS A 99 20.74 -41.44 16.56
N ALA A 100 21.92 -40.87 16.29
CA ALA A 100 23.17 -41.57 16.49
C ALA A 100 23.42 -41.90 17.99
N GLN A 101 23.13 -40.96 18.88
CA GLN A 101 23.22 -41.17 20.33
C GLN A 101 22.24 -42.24 20.81
N ASP A 102 21.01 -42.24 20.30
CA ASP A 102 19.99 -43.24 20.66
C ASP A 102 20.38 -44.64 20.20
N ILE A 103 20.96 -44.78 19.00
CA ILE A 103 21.48 -46.06 18.49
C ILE A 103 22.63 -46.55 19.38
N ALA A 104 23.59 -45.68 19.72
CA ALA A 104 24.71 -46.04 20.60
C ALA A 104 24.23 -46.50 21.98
N ARG A 105 23.30 -45.75 22.59
CA ARG A 105 22.69 -46.11 23.88
C ARG A 105 21.93 -47.44 23.81
N ALA A 106 21.21 -47.70 22.72
CA ALA A 106 20.51 -48.97 22.53
C ALA A 106 21.48 -50.16 22.41
N ALA A 107 22.61 -49.96 21.73
CA ALA A 107 23.68 -50.96 21.64
C ALA A 107 24.29 -51.25 23.03
N GLU A 108 24.65 -50.23 23.80
CA GLU A 108 25.16 -50.38 25.17
C GLU A 108 24.17 -51.12 26.09
N GLN A 109 22.88 -50.78 26.02
CA GLN A 109 21.85 -51.47 26.79
C GLN A 109 21.69 -52.94 26.39
N LYS A 110 21.89 -53.26 25.11
CA LYS A 110 21.87 -54.65 24.63
C LYS A 110 23.06 -55.43 25.18
N GLU A 111 24.28 -54.89 25.04
CA GLU A 111 25.50 -55.50 25.59
C GLU A 111 25.38 -55.75 27.11
N ALA A 112 24.86 -54.76 27.85
CA ALA A 112 24.63 -54.92 29.29
C ALA A 112 23.60 -56.02 29.62
N ARG A 113 22.54 -56.18 28.82
CA ARG A 113 21.57 -57.26 28.97
C ARG A 113 22.18 -58.62 28.66
N ASP A 114 22.93 -58.72 27.58
CA ASP A 114 23.57 -59.95 27.13
C ASP A 114 24.63 -60.42 28.15
N ALA A 115 25.41 -59.50 28.72
CA ALA A 115 26.33 -59.79 29.82
C ALA A 115 25.63 -60.31 31.08
N LYS A 116 24.50 -59.69 31.47
CA LYS A 116 23.68 -60.18 32.60
C LYS A 116 23.12 -61.57 32.32
N TYR A 117 22.66 -61.84 31.10
CA TYR A 117 22.12 -63.13 30.71
C TYR A 117 23.20 -64.22 30.74
N ALA A 118 24.39 -63.92 30.21
CA ALA A 118 25.55 -64.81 30.26
C ALA A 118 25.95 -65.14 31.71
N ALA A 119 26.05 -64.12 32.59
CA ALA A 119 26.36 -64.32 34.00
C ALA A 119 25.30 -65.18 34.71
N ARG A 120 24.00 -64.96 34.43
CA ARG A 120 22.92 -65.78 34.99
C ARG A 120 23.00 -67.23 34.51
N LYS A 121 23.28 -67.45 33.22
CA LYS A 121 23.43 -68.80 32.64
C LYS A 121 24.62 -69.53 33.26
N ALA A 122 25.73 -68.83 33.47
CA ALA A 122 26.92 -69.39 34.13
C ALA A 122 26.67 -69.82 35.58
N ARG A 123 25.78 -69.14 36.31
CA ARG A 123 25.38 -69.53 37.69
C ARG A 123 24.43 -70.72 37.78
N LYS A 124 23.73 -71.05 36.69
CA LYS A 124 22.75 -72.16 36.63
C LYS A 124 23.37 -73.47 36.15
N LYS A 125 24.59 -73.42 35.64
CA LYS A 125 25.40 -74.59 35.29
C LYS A 125 26.26 -74.94 36.50
#